data_AF-A0A965RQN1-F1
#
_entry.id   AF-A0A965RQN1-F1
#
_cell.length_a   1.000
_cell.length_b   1.000
_cell.length_c   1.000
_cell.angle_alpha   90.00
_cell.angle_beta   90.00
_cell.angle_gamma   90.00
#
_symmetry.space_group_name_H-M   'P 1'
#
loop_
_entity.id
_entity.type
_entity.pdbx_description
1 polymer ?
#
loop_
_entity_poly.entity_id
_entity_poly.type
_entity_poly.pdbx_seq_one_letter_code
_entity_poly.pdbx_strand_id
1 'polypeptide(L)'
;MFDLFRQQYKKLLGECKKFFDTRNKGNDNPMNVVANIKPNIIEQGFKASLSTGHWIRRQGVAQMLQRLTYLQSISFLRRVDAPGGDASSMKLTSPRHLHQSSVPFLCCLAGDTEIRMADGTTKQIKDMNDGDEIMTVNRKDLSEHPSKIKNFFCKQNEELVEIETLTGHKIKCTLDHPFMTKSSFETGYEMVNAHQLKVGDCLILKIDWGFLLIKSCEMMIGDRLVNSYVRGMNSDDLDECLLGNEKYSIPIKSISRINSEDVYDFETESDNHTLIANGFVTSNCTQTPEHAKVGLTKHLSLISSFSIMSRDQYSLLKDYLYNKVKNVGDIPYNKLRNSKNYRVFLNGDWVGVTEKYLELEEEMTKMKLRGDFDQKNVSIVPDHEEAEIRVYCDSGRLTRPVLRVVDNQVILNKKHISEISLNKADKVKGKITDWDEFLLKHSDVLEYIDMEVQPYLLIADKVKKVEYMRQKMVNSLEKQDGIKSNHVDNRYDDLFFLRYTHCEIHPALLVGEITTNIPFYNYNAGPRSIFAYAQGKQAMGIYATNYRDRLDISFILYYPQKPLVTTRTAKYTNSEILSAGENAMVAIACYTGFNQEDSLIFNKSSIERGKFRAMYLKKYLVSV
;
A
#
# COMPACT_ATOMS: atom_id res chain seq x y z
N MET A 1 9.90 17.03 -18.05
CA MET A 1 9.96 17.59 -19.42
C MET A 1 9.58 19.07 -19.45
N PHE A 2 8.37 19.48 -19.06
CA PHE A 2 7.93 20.88 -19.12
C PHE A 2 8.92 21.87 -18.47
N ASP A 3 9.39 21.62 -17.25
CA ASP A 3 10.34 22.53 -16.58
C ASP A 3 11.70 22.63 -17.25
N LEU A 4 12.17 21.53 -17.86
CA LEU A 4 13.40 21.51 -18.65
C LEU A 4 13.23 22.37 -19.92
N PHE A 5 12.09 22.25 -20.62
CA PHE A 5 11.76 23.15 -21.73
C PHE A 5 11.70 24.61 -21.25
N ARG A 6 10.96 24.89 -20.17
CA ARG A 6 10.81 26.22 -19.58
C ARG A 6 12.16 26.83 -19.17
N GLN A 7 13.10 26.02 -18.69
CA GLN A 7 14.47 26.44 -18.36
C GLN A 7 15.27 26.78 -19.62
N GLN A 8 15.34 25.89 -20.62
CA GLN A 8 16.11 26.16 -21.84
C GLN A 8 15.49 27.28 -22.68
N TYR A 9 14.18 27.45 -22.65
CA TYR A 9 13.47 28.58 -23.24
C TYR A 9 13.78 29.90 -22.50
N LYS A 10 13.80 29.92 -21.16
CA LYS A 10 14.29 31.07 -20.39
C LYS A 10 15.75 31.40 -20.69
N LYS A 11 16.61 30.39 -20.89
CA LYS A 11 18.02 30.57 -21.30
C LYS A 11 18.12 31.19 -22.69
N LEU A 12 17.34 30.68 -23.67
CA LEU A 12 17.24 31.22 -25.02
C LEU A 12 16.81 32.71 -25.00
N LEU A 13 15.74 33.05 -24.27
CA LEU A 13 15.29 34.43 -24.09
C LEU A 13 16.37 35.30 -23.41
N GLY A 14 17.10 34.76 -22.43
CA GLY A 14 18.20 35.46 -21.76
C GLY A 14 19.38 35.77 -22.70
N GLU A 15 19.74 34.86 -23.61
CA GLU A 15 20.75 35.13 -24.64
C GLU A 15 20.24 36.14 -25.69
N CYS A 16 18.97 36.04 -26.11
CA CYS A 16 18.35 37.01 -27.02
C CYS A 16 18.31 38.42 -26.41
N LYS A 17 17.96 38.53 -25.12
CA LYS A 17 17.98 39.82 -24.40
C LYS A 17 19.39 40.40 -24.33
N LYS A 18 20.40 39.63 -23.87
CA LYS A 18 21.79 40.12 -23.83
C LYS A 18 22.28 40.63 -25.18
N PHE A 19 21.92 39.94 -26.26
CA PHE A 19 22.27 40.33 -27.62
C PHE A 19 21.59 41.64 -28.05
N PHE A 20 20.29 41.78 -27.76
CA PHE A 20 19.51 43.01 -28.00
C PHE A 20 20.08 44.20 -27.20
N ASP A 21 20.27 44.03 -25.89
CA ASP A 21 20.84 45.04 -24.99
C ASP A 21 22.24 45.51 -25.43
N THR A 22 23.02 44.64 -26.10
CA THR A 22 24.39 44.96 -26.58
C THR A 22 24.41 45.64 -27.96
N ARG A 23 23.37 45.47 -28.79
CA ARG A 23 23.38 45.89 -30.21
C ARG A 23 22.31 46.90 -30.60
N ASN A 24 21.28 47.10 -29.78
CA ASN A 24 20.27 48.13 -30.03
C ASN A 24 20.91 49.53 -29.89
N LYS A 25 20.78 50.38 -30.91
CA LYS A 25 21.34 51.73 -30.96
C LYS A 25 20.31 52.85 -30.80
N GLY A 26 19.01 52.52 -30.73
CA GLY A 26 17.92 53.48 -30.65
C GLY A 26 16.63 52.95 -31.28
N ASN A 27 15.50 53.61 -31.00
CA ASN A 27 14.19 53.15 -31.48
C ASN A 27 13.98 53.35 -32.98
N ASP A 28 14.75 54.23 -33.63
CA ASP A 28 14.55 54.63 -35.04
C ASP A 28 14.86 53.51 -36.06
N ASN A 29 15.58 52.46 -35.64
CA ASN A 29 15.87 51.27 -36.45
C ASN A 29 15.82 49.99 -35.59
N PRO A 30 14.63 49.41 -35.36
CA PRO A 30 14.48 48.23 -34.51
C PRO A 30 15.17 47.00 -35.12
N MET A 31 16.08 46.39 -34.36
CA MET A 31 16.86 45.24 -34.81
C MET A 31 16.01 43.97 -34.96
N ASN A 32 16.14 43.26 -36.09
CA ASN A 32 15.48 41.97 -36.29
C ASN A 32 16.06 40.90 -35.33
N VAL A 33 15.31 40.57 -34.28
CA VAL A 33 15.69 39.57 -33.27
C VAL A 33 15.66 38.14 -33.84
N VAL A 34 14.74 37.83 -34.76
CA VAL A 34 14.48 36.47 -35.26
C VAL A 34 15.72 35.86 -35.91
N ALA A 35 16.44 36.65 -36.73
CA ALA A 35 17.66 36.22 -37.41
C ALA A 35 18.83 35.90 -36.46
N ASN A 36 18.72 36.23 -35.16
CA ASN A 36 19.77 36.08 -34.16
C ASN A 36 19.45 35.01 -33.09
N ILE A 37 18.31 34.31 -33.22
CA ILE A 37 17.91 33.20 -32.35
C ILE A 37 18.78 31.98 -32.67
N LYS A 38 19.66 31.57 -31.75
CA LYS A 38 20.48 30.36 -31.91
C LYS A 38 19.61 29.10 -31.79
N PRO A 39 19.50 28.23 -32.82
CA PRO A 39 18.63 27.05 -32.76
C PRO A 39 19.10 26.03 -31.71
N ASN A 40 20.42 25.83 -31.60
CA ASN A 40 21.00 24.72 -30.86
C ASN A 40 20.82 24.80 -29.32
N ILE A 41 20.44 25.95 -28.74
CA ILE A 41 20.37 26.13 -27.27
C ILE A 41 19.41 25.12 -26.63
N ILE A 42 18.23 24.95 -27.20
CA ILE A 42 17.21 24.03 -26.69
C ILE A 42 17.66 22.59 -26.95
N GLU A 43 18.08 22.27 -28.17
CA GLU A 43 18.49 20.92 -28.57
C GLU A 43 19.67 20.38 -27.73
N GLN A 44 20.74 21.18 -27.58
CA GLN A 44 21.90 20.82 -26.76
C GLN A 44 21.53 20.69 -25.27
N GLY A 45 20.65 21.58 -24.77
CA GLY A 45 20.14 21.50 -23.41
C GLY A 45 19.36 20.20 -23.14
N PHE A 46 18.51 19.77 -24.09
CA PHE A 46 17.82 18.49 -24.00
C PHE A 46 18.77 17.30 -24.14
N LYS A 47 19.67 17.31 -25.15
CA LYS A 47 20.66 16.24 -25.35
C LYS A 47 21.52 16.03 -24.10
N ALA A 48 22.01 17.10 -23.47
CA ALA A 48 22.81 17.03 -22.26
C ALA A 48 22.02 16.51 -21.04
N SER A 49 20.83 17.06 -20.75
CA SER A 49 20.03 16.62 -19.60
C SER A 49 19.44 15.21 -19.75
N LEU A 50 19.22 14.73 -20.97
CA LEU A 50 18.75 13.37 -21.23
C LEU A 50 19.89 12.34 -21.23
N SER A 51 21.09 12.67 -21.72
CA SER A 51 22.24 11.75 -21.72
C SER A 51 22.86 11.59 -20.32
N THR A 52 22.95 12.68 -19.56
CA THR A 52 23.54 12.68 -18.20
C THR A 52 22.55 12.35 -17.09
N GLY A 53 21.25 12.36 -17.37
CA GLY A 53 20.20 12.23 -16.35
C GLY A 53 20.08 13.40 -15.37
N HIS A 54 20.84 14.49 -15.57
CA HIS A 54 20.87 15.66 -14.69
C HIS A 54 19.82 16.71 -15.10
N TRP A 55 18.81 16.91 -14.25
CA TRP A 55 17.64 17.76 -14.50
C TRP A 55 17.48 18.82 -13.38
N ILE A 56 18.13 19.98 -13.54
CA ILE A 56 18.00 21.20 -12.71
C ILE A 56 18.37 21.04 -11.22
N ARG A 57 17.60 20.25 -10.46
CA ARG A 57 17.75 19.92 -9.03
C ARG A 57 17.54 18.43 -8.73
N ARG A 58 17.43 17.58 -9.76
CA ARG A 58 17.21 16.14 -9.66
C ARG A 58 18.27 15.42 -10.51
N GLN A 59 18.93 14.42 -9.94
CA GLN A 59 19.85 13.53 -10.66
C GLN A 59 19.17 12.19 -10.98
N GLY A 60 19.69 11.46 -11.97
CA GLY A 60 19.22 10.11 -12.30
C GLY A 60 17.77 10.02 -12.80
N VAL A 61 17.17 11.12 -13.28
CA VAL A 61 15.78 11.14 -13.78
C VAL A 61 15.66 10.43 -15.13
N ALA A 62 16.61 10.67 -16.03
CA ALA A 62 16.80 9.84 -17.22
C ALA A 62 17.88 8.78 -16.93
N GLN A 63 17.62 7.54 -17.34
CA GLN A 63 18.50 6.39 -17.17
C GLN A 63 18.42 5.47 -18.39
N MET A 64 19.44 4.64 -18.60
CA MET A 64 19.42 3.65 -19.66
C MET A 64 18.40 2.53 -19.33
N LEU A 65 17.43 2.32 -20.22
CA LEU A 65 16.44 1.25 -20.10
C LEU A 65 17.14 -0.13 -20.01
N GLN A 66 16.92 -0.86 -18.92
CA GLN A 66 17.42 -2.22 -18.74
C GLN A 66 16.62 -3.20 -19.62
N ARG A 67 17.31 -4.11 -20.32
CA ARG A 67 16.74 -5.04 -21.33
C ARG A 67 17.35 -6.45 -21.24
N LEU A 68 17.35 -7.05 -20.06
CA LEU A 68 17.65 -8.48 -19.89
C LEU A 68 16.44 -9.34 -20.26
N THR A 69 15.23 -8.88 -19.90
CA THR A 69 13.96 -9.52 -20.26
C THR A 69 12.91 -8.49 -20.69
N TYR A 70 11.88 -8.96 -21.39
CA TYR A 70 10.73 -8.14 -21.75
C TYR A 70 10.00 -7.62 -20.49
N LEU A 71 9.84 -8.47 -19.48
CA LEU A 71 9.17 -8.15 -18.22
C LEU A 71 9.96 -7.12 -17.37
N GLN A 72 11.29 -7.24 -17.32
CA GLN A 72 12.16 -6.21 -16.72
C GLN A 72 12.00 -4.87 -17.45
N SER A 73 11.91 -4.89 -18.79
CA SER A 73 11.76 -3.70 -19.61
C SER A 73 10.46 -2.94 -19.30
N ILE A 74 9.32 -3.64 -19.16
CA ILE A 74 8.06 -3.02 -18.72
C ILE A 74 8.18 -2.49 -17.28
N SER A 75 8.68 -3.30 -16.35
CA SER A 75 8.83 -2.91 -14.95
C SER A 75 9.68 -1.64 -14.80
N PHE A 76 10.73 -1.48 -15.60
CA PHE A 76 11.58 -0.28 -15.62
C PHE A 76 10.82 0.97 -16.08
N LEU A 77 9.91 0.86 -17.07
CA LEU A 77 9.07 1.96 -17.53
C LEU A 77 8.00 2.39 -16.51
N ARG A 78 7.62 1.49 -15.58
CA ARG A 78 6.64 1.72 -14.52
C ARG A 78 7.26 1.97 -13.13
N ARG A 79 8.54 2.30 -13.11
CA ARG A 79 9.28 2.64 -11.88
C ARG A 79 9.02 4.09 -11.47
N VAL A 80 8.84 4.32 -10.17
CA VAL A 80 8.72 5.64 -9.54
C VAL A 80 9.79 5.75 -8.46
N ASP A 81 10.73 6.67 -8.63
CA ASP A 81 11.77 6.93 -7.64
C ASP A 81 11.44 8.15 -6.79
N ALA A 82 11.48 8.00 -5.47
CA ALA A 82 11.28 9.08 -4.51
C ALA A 82 12.39 10.15 -4.64
N PRO A 83 12.06 11.46 -4.57
CA PRO A 83 13.02 12.54 -4.73
C PRO A 83 13.86 12.77 -3.47
N GLY A 84 14.80 11.86 -3.20
CA GLY A 84 15.90 12.08 -2.25
C GLY A 84 17.12 12.71 -2.92
N GLY A 85 17.92 13.45 -2.14
CA GLY A 85 19.34 13.61 -2.43
C GLY A 85 20.06 12.25 -2.32
N ASP A 86 21.35 12.20 -2.68
CA ASP A 86 22.13 10.96 -2.82
C ASP A 86 21.76 9.90 -1.79
N ALA A 87 21.27 8.74 -2.25
CA ALA A 87 20.56 7.77 -1.41
C ALA A 87 21.41 7.10 -0.31
N SER A 88 22.73 7.35 -0.33
CA SER A 88 23.70 7.05 0.72
C SER A 88 23.74 8.06 1.87
N SER A 89 23.35 9.31 1.63
CA SER A 89 23.38 10.43 2.59
C SER A 89 22.13 10.51 3.47
N MET A 90 20.95 10.30 2.88
CA MET A 90 19.67 10.39 3.59
C MET A 90 19.24 9.01 4.13
N LYS A 91 19.65 8.73 5.38
CA LYS A 91 19.17 7.60 6.21
C LYS A 91 17.71 7.76 6.69
N LEU A 92 16.82 8.36 5.88
CA LEU A 92 15.40 8.48 6.23
C LEU A 92 14.71 7.12 6.10
N THR A 93 14.15 6.62 7.19
CA THR A 93 13.41 5.34 7.30
C THR A 93 11.95 5.50 6.85
N SER A 94 11.23 6.45 7.43
CA SER A 94 9.81 6.74 7.15
C SER A 94 9.36 6.64 5.67
N PRO A 95 9.97 7.32 4.68
CA PRO A 95 9.51 7.24 3.28
C PRO A 95 9.75 5.87 2.62
N ARG A 96 10.59 5.03 3.23
CA ARG A 96 10.91 3.67 2.79
C ARG A 96 9.90 2.64 3.30
N HIS A 97 9.24 2.91 4.43
CA HIS A 97 8.25 1.99 4.99
C HIS A 97 7.00 1.92 4.08
N LEU A 98 6.28 0.80 4.16
CA LEU A 98 5.07 0.58 3.38
C LEU A 98 3.86 1.21 4.08
N HIS A 99 3.48 2.40 3.64
CA HIS A 99 2.44 3.22 4.29
C HIS A 99 1.00 2.75 4.00
N GLN A 100 0.03 3.20 4.81
CA GLN A 100 -1.41 2.98 4.67
C GLN A 100 -1.95 3.39 3.29
N SER A 101 -1.48 4.51 2.74
CA SER A 101 -1.80 4.96 1.37
C SER A 101 -1.10 4.14 0.25
N SER A 102 -0.35 3.09 0.61
CA SER A 102 0.32 2.15 -0.31
C SER A 102 -0.13 0.69 -0.12
N VAL A 103 -0.40 0.27 1.13
CA VAL A 103 -1.09 -0.95 1.63
C VAL A 103 -0.62 -2.33 1.14
N PRO A 104 -0.41 -3.36 2.01
CA PRO A 104 -0.15 -3.40 3.48
C PRO A 104 1.18 -4.14 3.84
N PHE A 105 1.74 -4.24 5.05
CA PHE A 105 1.73 -3.57 6.39
C PHE A 105 2.66 -4.42 7.29
N LEU A 106 3.49 -3.88 8.19
CA LEU A 106 4.45 -4.66 9.03
C LEU A 106 4.52 -4.20 10.49
N CYS A 107 4.81 -5.12 11.42
CA CYS A 107 5.32 -4.84 12.77
C CYS A 107 6.27 -5.96 13.28
N CYS A 108 6.99 -5.76 14.42
CA CYS A 108 7.96 -6.70 15.06
C CYS A 108 8.18 -6.45 16.60
N LEU A 109 8.84 -7.39 17.31
CA LEU A 109 9.07 -7.46 18.79
C LEU A 109 10.55 -7.36 19.26
N ALA A 110 10.83 -7.20 20.58
CA ALA A 110 12.21 -7.07 21.11
C ALA A 110 12.82 -8.40 21.65
N GLY A 111 14.14 -8.54 21.57
CA GLY A 111 14.86 -9.83 21.74
C GLY A 111 14.88 -10.51 23.11
N ASP A 112 14.59 -9.80 24.20
CA ASP A 112 14.51 -10.37 25.56
C ASP A 112 13.10 -10.82 25.96
N THR A 113 12.14 -10.73 25.04
CA THR A 113 10.76 -11.18 25.22
C THR A 113 10.68 -12.71 25.32
N GLU A 114 10.13 -13.24 26.40
CA GLU A 114 9.75 -14.65 26.56
C GLU A 114 8.40 -14.93 25.92
N ILE A 115 8.25 -16.08 25.26
CA ILE A 115 7.00 -16.49 24.60
C ILE A 115 6.60 -17.87 25.09
N ARG A 116 5.30 -18.07 25.28
CA ARG A 116 4.74 -19.33 25.79
C ARG A 116 4.74 -20.40 24.70
N MET A 117 5.46 -21.48 24.96
CA MET A 117 5.54 -22.69 24.13
C MET A 117 4.26 -23.51 24.26
N ALA A 118 3.97 -24.37 23.29
CA ALA A 118 2.79 -25.23 23.26
C ALA A 118 2.78 -26.32 24.36
N ASP A 119 3.94 -26.63 24.95
CA ASP A 119 4.10 -27.54 26.09
C ASP A 119 3.86 -26.85 27.46
N GLY A 120 3.62 -25.53 27.45
CA GLY A 120 3.41 -24.71 28.64
C GLY A 120 4.68 -24.07 29.22
N THR A 121 5.86 -24.32 28.66
CA THR A 121 7.11 -23.63 29.05
C THR A 121 7.20 -22.21 28.48
N THR A 122 8.15 -21.40 28.95
CA THR A 122 8.55 -20.15 28.30
C THR A 122 9.96 -20.25 27.72
N LYS A 123 10.19 -19.54 26.63
CA LYS A 123 11.47 -19.49 25.90
C LYS A 123 11.70 -18.05 25.42
N GLN A 124 12.92 -17.55 25.45
CA GLN A 124 13.21 -16.19 24.95
C GLN A 124 13.21 -16.17 23.42
N ILE A 125 12.59 -15.15 22.82
CA ILE A 125 12.35 -15.03 21.38
C ILE A 125 13.66 -15.20 20.59
N LYS A 126 14.75 -14.55 21.02
CA LYS A 126 16.08 -14.65 20.39
C LYS A 126 16.64 -16.08 20.26
N ASP A 127 16.18 -17.01 21.09
CA ASP A 127 16.64 -18.40 21.16
C ASP A 127 15.70 -19.37 20.41
N MET A 128 14.69 -18.85 19.71
CA MET A 128 13.71 -19.62 18.92
C MET A 128 14.20 -19.94 17.51
N ASN A 129 13.59 -20.97 16.92
CA ASN A 129 13.92 -21.46 15.58
C ASN A 129 12.64 -21.87 14.83
N ASP A 130 12.72 -21.90 13.50
CA ASP A 130 11.64 -22.43 12.65
C ASP A 130 11.27 -23.87 13.07
N GLY A 131 9.98 -24.11 13.29
CA GLY A 131 9.43 -25.39 13.73
C GLY A 131 9.16 -25.54 15.23
N ASP A 132 9.63 -24.62 16.09
CA ASP A 132 9.20 -24.52 17.49
C ASP A 132 7.66 -24.38 17.59
N GLU A 133 6.99 -25.13 18.48
CA GLU A 133 5.53 -25.00 18.70
C GLU A 133 5.22 -24.00 19.82
N ILE A 134 4.48 -22.92 19.52
CA ILE A 134 4.06 -21.89 20.48
C ILE A 134 2.54 -21.83 20.68
N MET A 135 2.13 -21.16 21.76
CA MET A 135 0.74 -20.93 22.11
C MET A 135 0.19 -19.64 21.48
N THR A 136 -0.71 -19.79 20.50
CA THR A 136 -1.47 -18.67 19.91
C THR A 136 -2.81 -18.48 20.60
N VAL A 137 -3.32 -17.24 20.62
CA VAL A 137 -4.57 -16.85 21.27
C VAL A 137 -5.56 -16.32 20.24
N ASN A 138 -6.78 -16.84 20.22
CA ASN A 138 -7.86 -16.31 19.39
C ASN A 138 -8.36 -14.98 19.95
N ARG A 139 -8.43 -13.95 19.09
CA ARG A 139 -8.80 -12.56 19.47
C ARG A 139 -10.25 -12.39 19.95
N LYS A 140 -11.12 -13.38 19.76
CA LYS A 140 -12.57 -13.25 20.03
C LYS A 140 -13.03 -13.83 21.35
N ASP A 141 -12.47 -14.97 21.75
CA ASP A 141 -12.90 -15.80 22.88
C ASP A 141 -11.73 -16.14 23.83
N LEU A 142 -10.52 -15.65 23.51
CA LEU A 142 -9.28 -15.93 24.22
C LEU A 142 -8.93 -17.43 24.32
N SER A 143 -9.39 -18.26 23.38
CA SER A 143 -8.99 -19.66 23.28
C SER A 143 -7.50 -19.78 22.92
N GLU A 144 -6.82 -20.77 23.51
CA GLU A 144 -5.42 -21.07 23.23
C GLU A 144 -5.31 -22.23 22.23
N HIS A 145 -4.50 -22.06 21.19
CA HIS A 145 -4.28 -23.04 20.13
C HIS A 145 -2.79 -23.16 19.78
N PRO A 146 -2.22 -24.38 19.72
CA PRO A 146 -0.82 -24.56 19.37
C PRO A 146 -0.58 -24.29 17.89
N SER A 147 0.56 -23.66 17.56
CA SER A 147 0.97 -23.36 16.19
C SER A 147 2.48 -23.32 16.08
N LYS A 148 3.04 -23.76 14.94
CA LYS A 148 4.48 -23.68 14.70
C LYS A 148 4.93 -22.27 14.34
N ILE A 149 6.13 -21.93 14.80
CA ILE A 149 6.96 -20.83 14.33
C ILE A 149 7.44 -21.14 12.91
N LYS A 150 7.41 -20.10 12.07
CA LYS A 150 7.81 -20.14 10.68
C LYS A 150 8.41 -18.79 10.30
N ASN A 151 9.49 -18.79 9.52
CA ASN A 151 10.21 -17.57 9.15
C ASN A 151 10.62 -16.72 10.36
N PHE A 152 11.39 -17.29 11.29
CA PHE A 152 12.04 -16.53 12.37
C PHE A 152 13.16 -15.62 11.83
N PHE A 153 13.19 -14.35 12.26
CA PHE A 153 14.21 -13.37 11.86
C PHE A 153 14.53 -12.32 12.93
N CYS A 154 15.63 -11.60 12.72
CA CYS A 154 16.08 -10.48 13.56
C CYS A 154 16.36 -9.23 12.71
N LYS A 155 16.02 -8.07 13.26
CA LYS A 155 16.28 -6.71 12.80
C LYS A 155 17.21 -6.03 13.80
N GLN A 156 18.12 -5.19 13.34
CA GLN A 156 19.05 -4.51 14.22
C GLN A 156 18.70 -3.04 14.43
N ASN A 157 18.81 -2.58 15.68
CA ASN A 157 18.69 -1.18 16.11
C ASN A 157 17.37 -0.48 15.68
N GLU A 158 16.23 -0.83 16.28
CA GLU A 158 14.99 -0.01 16.23
C GLU A 158 14.75 0.77 17.55
N GLU A 159 13.93 1.82 17.54
CA GLU A 159 13.59 2.56 18.78
C GLU A 159 12.58 1.76 19.62
N LEU A 160 12.86 1.60 20.92
CA LEU A 160 12.09 0.75 21.83
C LEU A 160 11.36 1.52 22.93
N VAL A 161 10.22 0.95 23.32
CA VAL A 161 9.43 1.33 24.48
C VAL A 161 9.31 0.14 25.42
N GLU A 162 9.64 0.33 26.69
CA GLU A 162 9.30 -0.59 27.76
C GLU A 162 7.97 -0.19 28.41
N ILE A 163 7.05 -1.14 28.46
CA ILE A 163 5.77 -1.02 29.15
C ILE A 163 5.84 -1.88 30.41
N GLU A 164 5.54 -1.30 31.58
CA GLU A 164 5.41 -1.99 32.86
C GLU A 164 3.94 -1.97 33.32
N THR A 165 3.39 -3.11 33.73
CA THR A 165 2.03 -3.21 34.30
C THR A 165 2.05 -3.15 35.83
N LEU A 166 0.88 -2.99 36.44
CA LEU A 166 0.74 -3.02 37.91
C LEU A 166 1.16 -4.36 38.53
N THR A 167 1.07 -5.48 37.79
CA THR A 167 1.59 -6.78 38.23
C THR A 167 3.10 -6.96 38.04
N GLY A 168 3.82 -5.89 37.68
CA GLY A 168 5.28 -5.89 37.51
C GLY A 168 5.79 -6.61 36.25
N HIS A 169 4.89 -7.03 35.35
CA HIS A 169 5.30 -7.59 34.06
C HIS A 169 5.83 -6.46 33.17
N LYS A 170 6.93 -6.73 32.48
CA LYS A 170 7.60 -5.79 31.56
C LYS A 170 7.69 -6.38 30.17
N ILE A 171 7.52 -5.55 29.15
CA ILE A 171 7.85 -5.92 27.77
C ILE A 171 8.47 -4.73 27.04
N LYS A 172 9.57 -4.99 26.32
CA LYS A 172 10.16 -4.06 25.36
C LYS A 172 9.54 -4.32 23.99
N CYS A 173 9.22 -3.26 23.26
CA CYS A 173 8.53 -3.34 21.99
C CYS A 173 8.82 -2.13 21.10
N THR A 174 8.58 -2.27 19.80
CA THR A 174 8.68 -1.16 18.86
C THR A 174 7.48 -0.21 19.01
N LEU A 175 7.61 1.06 18.65
CA LEU A 175 6.53 2.06 18.80
C LEU A 175 5.22 1.67 18.08
N ASP A 176 5.30 0.94 16.97
CA ASP A 176 4.14 0.50 16.18
C ASP A 176 3.57 -0.86 16.64
N HIS A 177 4.12 -1.44 17.72
CA HIS A 177 3.80 -2.80 18.14
C HIS A 177 2.39 -2.93 18.76
N PRO A 178 1.48 -3.76 18.20
CA PRO A 178 0.11 -3.86 18.68
C PRO A 178 0.00 -4.77 19.92
N PHE A 179 -0.71 -4.28 20.94
CA PHE A 179 -1.07 -5.01 22.16
C PHE A 179 -2.58 -5.19 22.27
N MET A 180 -3.02 -6.34 22.78
CA MET A 180 -4.45 -6.58 23.01
C MET A 180 -4.93 -5.91 24.31
N THR A 181 -5.89 -5.00 24.20
CA THR A 181 -6.51 -4.25 25.31
C THR A 181 -7.94 -4.72 25.59
N LYS A 182 -8.45 -4.43 26.79
CA LYS A 182 -9.88 -4.45 27.12
C LYS A 182 -10.42 -3.02 27.02
N SER A 183 -11.39 -2.78 26.14
CA SER A 183 -12.03 -1.46 26.04
C SER A 183 -12.76 -1.11 27.34
N SER A 184 -12.66 0.14 27.78
CA SER A 184 -13.35 0.63 28.99
C SER A 184 -14.87 0.79 28.81
N PHE A 185 -15.37 0.70 27.57
CA PHE A 185 -16.76 1.03 27.23
C PHE A 185 -17.48 -0.03 26.37
N GLU A 186 -16.77 -1.00 25.78
CA GLU A 186 -17.36 -2.10 25.00
C GLU A 186 -16.92 -3.48 25.56
N THR A 187 -17.77 -4.50 25.43
CA THR A 187 -17.49 -5.88 25.85
C THR A 187 -16.59 -6.63 24.85
N GLY A 188 -15.49 -6.01 24.44
CA GLY A 188 -14.63 -6.49 23.35
C GLY A 188 -13.14 -6.25 23.59
N TYR A 189 -12.34 -7.01 22.85
CA TYR A 189 -10.88 -6.92 22.83
C TYR A 189 -10.43 -6.30 21.50
N GLU A 190 -9.52 -5.34 21.58
CA GLU A 190 -8.97 -4.64 20.42
C GLU A 190 -7.44 -4.65 20.45
N MET A 191 -6.79 -4.32 19.33
CA MET A 191 -5.32 -4.27 19.23
C MET A 191 -4.88 -2.80 19.10
N VAL A 192 -4.16 -2.30 20.11
CA VAL A 192 -3.71 -0.89 20.20
C VAL A 192 -2.18 -0.83 20.12
N ASN A 193 -1.63 0.05 19.29
CA ASN A 193 -0.18 0.14 19.10
C ASN A 193 0.52 0.78 20.31
N ALA A 194 1.76 0.38 20.59
CA ALA A 194 2.52 0.82 21.77
C ALA A 194 2.60 2.35 21.94
N HIS A 195 2.68 3.11 20.85
CA HIS A 195 2.69 4.58 20.87
C HIS A 195 1.33 5.24 21.17
N GLN A 196 0.23 4.47 21.17
CA GLN A 196 -1.14 4.94 21.41
C GLN A 196 -1.60 4.68 22.85
N LEU A 197 -0.97 3.69 23.51
CA LEU A 197 -1.21 3.31 24.90
C LEU A 197 -0.83 4.44 25.88
N LYS A 198 -1.55 4.49 26.99
CA LYS A 198 -1.39 5.43 28.11
C LYS A 198 -1.29 4.69 29.43
N VAL A 199 -0.70 5.35 30.43
CA VAL A 199 -0.75 4.87 31.82
C VAL A 199 -2.21 4.85 32.27
N GLY A 200 -2.67 3.69 32.75
CA GLY A 200 -4.07 3.42 33.07
C GLY A 200 -4.83 2.54 32.05
N ASP A 201 -4.35 2.39 30.81
CA ASP A 201 -5.01 1.52 29.83
C ASP A 201 -4.86 0.04 30.23
N CYS A 202 -5.92 -0.76 30.04
CA CYS A 202 -5.96 -2.17 30.46
C CYS A 202 -5.44 -3.12 29.37
N LEU A 203 -4.27 -3.71 29.60
CA LEU A 203 -3.70 -4.76 28.77
C LEU A 203 -4.17 -6.15 29.20
N ILE A 204 -4.31 -7.06 28.24
CA ILE A 204 -4.65 -8.45 28.51
C ILE A 204 -3.36 -9.26 28.71
N LEU A 205 -3.23 -9.90 29.87
CA LEU A 205 -2.13 -10.83 30.16
C LEU A 205 -2.64 -12.21 30.57
N LYS A 206 -1.90 -13.27 30.25
CA LYS A 206 -2.02 -14.57 30.93
C LYS A 206 -1.09 -14.61 32.15
N ILE A 207 -1.60 -15.06 33.30
CA ILE A 207 -0.81 -15.20 34.53
C ILE A 207 -1.04 -16.59 35.14
N ASP A 208 0.04 -17.33 35.35
CA ASP A 208 0.02 -18.62 36.04
C ASP A 208 -0.03 -18.41 37.56
N TRP A 209 -0.93 -19.14 38.25
CA TRP A 209 -1.27 -18.94 39.67
C TRP A 209 -0.10 -19.03 40.66
N GLY A 210 1.05 -19.60 40.27
CA GLY A 210 2.25 -19.69 41.11
C GLY A 210 3.05 -18.39 41.27
N PHE A 211 2.81 -17.36 40.45
CA PHE A 211 3.70 -16.19 40.34
C PHE A 211 3.31 -14.97 41.21
N LEU A 212 2.27 -15.09 42.05
CA LEU A 212 1.64 -13.93 42.71
C LEU A 212 2.38 -13.48 44.00
N LEU A 213 3.61 -12.97 43.83
CA LEU A 213 4.48 -12.46 44.89
C LEU A 213 4.92 -11.01 44.60
N ILE A 214 4.05 -10.05 44.92
CA ILE A 214 4.23 -8.62 44.60
C ILE A 214 4.49 -7.78 45.85
N LYS A 215 5.43 -6.81 45.73
CA LYS A 215 5.70 -5.78 46.75
C LYS A 215 4.67 -4.66 46.66
N SER A 216 4.30 -4.08 47.81
CA SER A 216 3.35 -2.97 47.96
C SER A 216 3.56 -1.82 46.97
N CYS A 217 2.46 -1.34 46.38
CA CYS A 217 2.33 -0.05 45.71
C CYS A 217 1.04 0.63 46.20
N GLU A 218 1.04 1.95 46.30
CA GLU A 218 -0.15 2.76 46.62
C GLU A 218 -0.80 3.23 45.31
N MET A 219 -2.14 3.31 45.25
CA MET A 219 -2.87 3.76 44.06
C MET A 219 -4.01 4.73 44.42
N MET A 220 -4.34 5.61 43.48
CA MET A 220 -5.57 6.39 43.48
C MET A 220 -6.54 5.83 42.44
N ILE A 221 -7.79 5.58 42.85
CA ILE A 221 -8.90 5.21 41.95
C ILE A 221 -10.02 6.22 42.19
N GLY A 222 -10.21 7.13 41.23
CA GLY A 222 -10.98 8.35 41.47
C GLY A 222 -10.40 9.17 42.63
N ASP A 223 -11.26 9.72 43.48
CA ASP A 223 -10.88 10.49 44.67
C ASP A 223 -10.49 9.62 45.89
N ARG A 224 -10.19 8.31 45.71
CA ARG A 224 -9.80 7.40 46.79
C ARG A 224 -8.37 6.88 46.64
N LEU A 225 -7.56 7.14 47.67
CA LEU A 225 -6.33 6.42 47.97
C LEU A 225 -6.68 4.99 48.45
N VAL A 226 -6.09 3.98 47.79
CA VAL A 226 -6.24 2.56 48.12
C VAL A 226 -4.87 2.00 48.51
N ASN A 227 -4.70 1.74 49.80
CA ASN A 227 -3.52 1.08 50.36
C ASN A 227 -3.81 -0.40 50.62
N SER A 228 -3.82 -1.20 49.54
CA SER A 228 -4.02 -2.65 49.59
C SER A 228 -2.70 -3.41 49.57
N TYR A 229 -2.36 -4.10 50.66
CA TYR A 229 -1.42 -5.21 50.59
C TYR A 229 -2.08 -6.34 49.78
N VAL A 230 -1.45 -6.79 48.68
CA VAL A 230 -2.05 -7.77 47.73
C VAL A 230 -2.25 -9.18 48.33
N ARG A 231 -1.95 -9.38 49.62
CA ARG A 231 -2.45 -10.53 50.41
C ARG A 231 -3.90 -10.36 50.92
N GLY A 232 -4.54 -9.26 50.52
CA GLY A 232 -5.90 -8.86 50.85
C GLY A 232 -6.46 -7.85 49.85
N MET A 233 -6.25 -8.10 48.55
CA MET A 233 -7.38 -7.91 47.62
C MET A 233 -8.38 -9.02 47.96
N ASN A 234 -9.68 -8.73 47.95
CA ASN A 234 -10.67 -9.79 48.10
C ASN A 234 -10.66 -10.67 46.84
N SER A 235 -11.21 -11.88 46.92
CA SER A 235 -11.51 -12.71 45.74
C SER A 235 -12.17 -11.89 44.64
N ASP A 236 -13.13 -11.08 45.07
CA ASP A 236 -14.07 -10.29 44.31
C ASP A 236 -13.37 -9.26 43.40
N ASP A 237 -12.29 -8.62 43.88
CA ASP A 237 -11.51 -7.63 43.11
C ASP A 237 -10.69 -8.28 41.98
N LEU A 238 -10.26 -9.53 42.18
CA LEU A 238 -9.51 -10.32 41.20
C LEU A 238 -10.45 -11.00 40.19
N ASP A 239 -11.64 -11.40 40.62
CA ASP A 239 -12.70 -11.93 39.76
C ASP A 239 -13.25 -10.86 38.78
N GLU A 240 -13.34 -9.57 39.17
CA GLU A 240 -13.67 -8.49 38.22
C GLU A 240 -12.61 -8.30 37.11
N CYS A 241 -11.35 -8.65 37.40
CA CYS A 241 -10.25 -8.56 36.45
C CYS A 241 -10.13 -9.80 35.53
N LEU A 242 -10.77 -10.92 35.89
CA LEU A 242 -10.67 -12.22 35.22
C LEU A 242 -11.48 -12.23 33.91
N LEU A 243 -10.85 -12.69 32.83
CA LEU A 243 -11.46 -12.84 31.49
C LEU A 243 -11.73 -14.31 31.11
N GLY A 244 -11.48 -15.24 32.03
CA GLY A 244 -11.48 -16.69 31.78
C GLY A 244 -10.14 -17.19 31.21
N ASN A 245 -9.96 -18.51 31.20
CA ASN A 245 -8.77 -19.20 30.67
C ASN A 245 -7.43 -18.56 31.13
N GLU A 246 -7.32 -18.29 32.44
CA GLU A 246 -6.13 -17.75 33.14
C GLU A 246 -5.67 -16.35 32.66
N LYS A 247 -6.54 -15.61 31.98
CA LYS A 247 -6.25 -14.26 31.47
C LYS A 247 -6.93 -13.18 32.28
N TYR A 248 -6.21 -12.06 32.44
CA TYR A 248 -6.58 -10.94 33.28
C TYR A 248 -6.42 -9.63 32.52
N SER A 249 -7.29 -8.66 32.83
CA SER A 249 -7.27 -7.29 32.33
C SER A 249 -6.56 -6.38 33.34
N ILE A 250 -5.32 -5.94 33.05
CA ILE A 250 -4.45 -5.27 34.02
C ILE A 250 -4.00 -3.90 33.49
N PRO A 251 -4.13 -2.80 34.27
CA PRO A 251 -3.65 -1.48 33.87
C PRO A 251 -2.13 -1.37 33.69
N ILE A 252 -1.73 -0.55 32.71
CA ILE A 252 -0.36 -0.08 32.54
C ILE A 252 0.01 0.86 33.69
N LYS A 253 1.17 0.59 34.32
CA LYS A 253 1.77 1.36 35.42
C LYS A 253 2.73 2.43 34.91
N SER A 254 3.55 2.11 33.90
CA SER A 254 4.45 3.08 33.25
C SER A 254 4.79 2.69 31.81
N ILE A 255 5.14 3.71 31.01
CA ILE A 255 5.60 3.58 29.63
C ILE A 255 6.87 4.42 29.52
N SER A 256 7.99 3.83 29.11
CA SER A 256 9.29 4.51 29.04
C SER A 256 10.03 4.19 27.75
N ARG A 257 10.78 5.15 27.19
CA ARG A 257 11.61 4.91 26.00
C ARG A 257 12.97 4.37 26.44
N ILE A 258 13.43 3.31 25.78
CA ILE A 258 14.72 2.67 26.04
C ILE A 258 15.66 2.90 24.84
N ASN A 259 16.96 2.74 25.07
CA ASN A 259 17.96 2.71 24.03
C ASN A 259 17.65 1.63 22.97
N SER A 260 18.23 1.79 21.79
CA SER A 260 18.01 0.86 20.68
C SER A 260 18.67 -0.50 20.96
N GLU A 261 17.92 -1.58 20.78
CA GLU A 261 18.36 -2.98 20.89
C GLU A 261 17.93 -3.76 19.63
N ASP A 262 18.32 -5.03 19.53
CA ASP A 262 17.95 -5.89 18.40
C ASP A 262 16.54 -6.49 18.60
N VAL A 263 15.78 -6.53 17.50
CA VAL A 263 14.33 -6.72 17.42
C VAL A 263 14.04 -7.99 16.62
N TYR A 264 13.42 -8.97 17.26
CA TYR A 264 13.22 -10.33 16.75
C TYR A 264 11.74 -10.56 16.43
N ASP A 265 11.47 -11.37 15.41
CA ASP A 265 10.10 -11.56 14.94
C ASP A 265 9.91 -12.85 14.13
N PHE A 266 8.67 -13.30 13.98
CA PHE A 266 8.32 -14.53 13.24
C PHE A 266 6.85 -14.60 12.81
N GLU A 267 6.55 -15.50 11.87
CA GLU A 267 5.20 -15.87 11.44
C GLU A 267 4.73 -17.17 12.14
N THR A 268 3.42 -17.41 12.15
CA THR A 268 2.81 -18.65 12.69
C THR A 268 2.15 -19.46 11.58
N GLU A 269 2.12 -20.80 11.70
CA GLU A 269 1.34 -21.65 10.78
C GLU A 269 -0.18 -21.43 10.85
N SER A 270 -0.72 -20.98 11.99
CA SER A 270 -2.12 -20.60 12.12
C SER A 270 -2.39 -19.14 11.71
N ASP A 271 -3.58 -18.89 11.16
CA ASP A 271 -4.11 -17.54 10.84
C ASP A 271 -4.18 -16.62 12.08
N ASN A 272 -4.13 -17.18 13.29
CA ASN A 272 -4.05 -16.46 14.55
C ASN A 272 -2.61 -15.97 14.79
N HIS A 273 -2.17 -14.95 14.05
CA HIS A 273 -0.92 -14.20 14.30
C HIS A 273 -1.03 -13.37 15.59
N THR A 274 -1.19 -14.05 16.72
CA THR A 274 -1.63 -13.51 18.01
C THR A 274 -1.08 -14.42 19.10
N LEU A 275 -0.06 -13.99 19.83
CA LEU A 275 0.79 -14.86 20.65
C LEU A 275 1.11 -14.26 22.03
N ILE A 276 1.37 -15.12 23.02
CA ILE A 276 1.63 -14.72 24.42
C ILE A 276 3.12 -14.44 24.62
N ALA A 277 3.47 -13.15 24.78
CA ALA A 277 4.81 -12.58 24.88
C ALA A 277 4.96 -11.79 26.19
N ASN A 278 5.83 -12.19 27.11
CA ASN A 278 5.90 -11.72 28.52
C ASN A 278 4.53 -11.64 29.21
N GLY A 279 3.62 -12.56 28.85
CA GLY A 279 2.22 -12.58 29.28
C GLY A 279 1.25 -11.81 28.36
N PHE A 280 1.72 -10.78 27.63
CA PHE A 280 0.95 -9.90 26.74
C PHE A 280 0.60 -10.53 25.37
N VAL A 281 -0.32 -9.94 24.59
CA VAL A 281 -0.83 -10.52 23.32
C VAL A 281 -0.66 -9.57 22.10
N THR A 282 -0.12 -10.07 20.96
CA THR A 282 0.73 -9.29 19.99
C THR A 282 0.61 -9.64 18.46
N SER A 283 1.14 -8.88 17.44
CA SER A 283 0.96 -9.17 15.95
C SER A 283 1.82 -8.38 14.87
N ASN A 284 2.00 -8.89 13.61
CA ASN A 284 3.06 -8.50 12.61
C ASN A 284 2.68 -8.36 11.07
N CYS A 285 3.66 -8.41 10.12
CA CYS A 285 3.45 -8.25 8.63
C CYS A 285 4.71 -7.96 7.68
N THR A 286 4.55 -7.27 6.52
CA THR A 286 5.48 -7.15 5.32
C THR A 286 5.51 -5.72 4.64
N GLN A 287 6.28 -5.22 3.63
CA GLN A 287 7.23 -5.67 2.53
C GLN A 287 8.04 -4.49 1.88
N THR A 288 9.22 -4.65 1.20
CA THR A 288 9.90 -3.68 0.24
C THR A 288 11.18 -4.23 -0.48
N PRO A 289 11.80 -3.61 -1.53
CA PRO A 289 12.99 -4.16 -2.23
C PRO A 289 14.34 -3.99 -1.50
N GLU A 290 15.37 -4.72 -1.92
CA GLU A 290 16.68 -4.88 -1.26
C GLU A 290 17.68 -3.71 -1.44
N HIS A 291 18.75 -3.69 -0.61
CA HIS A 291 19.90 -2.75 -0.65
C HIS A 291 19.55 -1.26 -0.46
N ALA A 292 20.51 -0.34 -0.58
CA ALA A 292 20.41 1.07 -0.17
C ALA A 292 19.23 1.91 -0.74
N LYS A 293 18.44 1.37 -1.68
CA LYS A 293 17.20 1.96 -2.22
C LYS A 293 15.91 1.29 -1.73
N VAL A 294 15.95 0.49 -0.65
CA VAL A 294 14.74 -0.02 0.06
C VAL A 294 13.71 1.10 0.14
N GLY A 295 12.51 0.82 -0.37
CA GLY A 295 11.34 1.70 -0.35
C GLY A 295 11.42 3.03 -1.10
N LEU A 296 12.60 3.50 -1.51
CA LEU A 296 12.73 4.73 -2.32
C LEU A 296 12.34 4.49 -3.78
N THR A 297 12.65 3.31 -4.30
CA THR A 297 12.25 2.88 -5.65
C THR A 297 10.98 2.03 -5.56
N LYS A 298 9.84 2.61 -5.94
CA LYS A 298 8.51 1.97 -5.99
C LYS A 298 8.12 1.66 -7.44
N HIS A 299 7.10 0.83 -7.64
CA HIS A 299 6.58 0.49 -8.97
C HIS A 299 5.05 0.57 -8.98
N LEU A 300 4.48 0.89 -10.13
CA LEU A 300 3.04 0.97 -10.34
C LEU A 300 2.38 -0.41 -10.29
N SER A 301 1.15 -0.49 -9.76
CA SER A 301 0.30 -1.69 -9.87
C SER A 301 -0.28 -1.82 -11.28
N LEU A 302 -0.69 -3.03 -11.70
CA LEU A 302 -1.22 -3.27 -13.06
C LEU A 302 -2.25 -2.24 -13.52
N ILE A 303 -3.24 -1.90 -12.68
CA ILE A 303 -4.33 -0.96 -13.04
C ILE A 303 -4.05 0.52 -12.70
N SER A 304 -3.00 0.85 -11.96
CA SER A 304 -2.74 2.25 -11.58
C SER A 304 -2.34 3.14 -12.78
N SER A 305 -2.80 4.39 -12.73
CA SER A 305 -2.51 5.41 -13.74
C SER A 305 -2.32 6.79 -13.10
N PHE A 306 -1.84 7.78 -13.86
CA PHE A 306 -1.68 9.15 -13.37
C PHE A 306 -2.81 10.07 -13.86
N SER A 307 -3.21 11.04 -13.04
CA SER A 307 -4.04 12.16 -13.47
C SER A 307 -3.29 13.09 -14.42
N ILE A 308 -3.99 13.63 -15.41
CA ILE A 308 -3.52 14.65 -16.36
C ILE A 308 -4.47 15.84 -16.27
N MET A 309 -3.94 17.01 -15.93
CA MET A 309 -4.74 18.23 -15.81
C MET A 309 -5.15 18.75 -17.19
N SER A 310 -6.46 18.72 -17.47
CA SER A 310 -7.04 19.51 -18.57
C SER A 310 -7.38 20.92 -18.08
N ARG A 311 -7.04 21.93 -18.89
CA ARG A 311 -7.36 23.33 -18.60
C ARG A 311 -8.85 23.60 -18.68
N ASP A 312 -9.49 22.99 -19.66
CA ASP A 312 -10.90 23.20 -19.99
C ASP A 312 -11.79 22.64 -18.87
N GLN A 313 -11.38 21.49 -18.30
CA GLN A 313 -11.97 20.91 -17.09
C GLN A 313 -11.75 21.79 -15.85
N TYR A 314 -10.55 22.35 -15.62
CA TYR A 314 -10.33 23.28 -14.50
C TYR A 314 -11.19 24.55 -14.62
N SER A 315 -11.35 25.14 -15.82
CA SER A 315 -12.26 26.27 -16.02
C SER A 315 -13.72 25.88 -15.81
N LEU A 316 -14.18 24.76 -16.37
CA LEU A 316 -15.55 24.28 -16.19
C LEU A 316 -15.89 24.03 -14.71
N LEU A 317 -14.98 23.39 -13.96
CA LEU A 317 -15.11 23.19 -12.51
C LEU A 317 -15.15 24.52 -11.76
N LYS A 318 -14.26 25.45 -12.10
CA LYS A 318 -14.17 26.77 -11.45
C LYS A 318 -15.44 27.59 -11.66
N ASP A 319 -15.93 27.66 -12.88
CA ASP A 319 -17.13 28.41 -13.24
C ASP A 319 -18.38 27.75 -12.65
N TYR A 320 -18.47 26.42 -12.64
CA TYR A 320 -19.57 25.70 -11.97
C TYR A 320 -19.58 25.96 -10.46
N LEU A 321 -18.42 25.86 -9.79
CA LEU A 321 -18.33 26.06 -8.35
C LEU A 321 -18.67 27.50 -7.94
N TYR A 322 -18.18 28.53 -8.64
CA TYR A 322 -18.53 29.94 -8.34
C TYR A 322 -20.04 30.23 -8.46
N ASN A 323 -20.76 29.52 -9.32
CA ASN A 323 -22.23 29.66 -9.42
C ASN A 323 -22.99 28.92 -8.29
N LYS A 324 -22.31 28.09 -7.49
CA LYS A 324 -22.91 27.25 -6.44
C LYS A 324 -22.47 27.62 -5.02
N VAL A 325 -21.31 28.27 -4.85
CA VAL A 325 -20.76 28.67 -3.53
C VAL A 325 -20.88 30.18 -3.30
N LYS A 326 -20.98 30.58 -2.03
CA LYS A 326 -20.90 31.99 -1.62
C LYS A 326 -19.43 32.39 -1.48
N ASN A 327 -19.01 33.56 -1.98
CA ASN A 327 -17.64 34.01 -1.77
C ASN A 327 -17.36 34.23 -0.29
N VAL A 328 -16.12 33.96 0.13
CA VAL A 328 -15.69 34.11 1.53
C VAL A 328 -15.87 35.56 2.04
N GLY A 329 -15.62 36.55 1.19
CA GLY A 329 -15.74 37.98 1.53
C GLY A 329 -17.16 38.48 1.75
N ASP A 330 -18.18 37.81 1.18
CA ASP A 330 -19.59 38.19 1.31
C ASP A 330 -20.23 37.65 2.61
N ILE A 331 -19.48 36.86 3.39
CA ILE A 331 -19.96 36.16 4.58
C ILE A 331 -19.44 36.88 5.84
N PRO A 332 -20.32 37.40 6.72
CA PRO A 332 -19.86 38.01 7.97
C PRO A 332 -19.22 36.96 8.88
N TYR A 333 -18.09 37.32 9.50
CA TYR A 333 -17.24 36.44 10.32
C TYR A 333 -18.02 35.51 11.28
N ASN A 334 -19.04 36.03 11.97
CA ASN A 334 -19.86 35.27 12.91
C ASN A 334 -20.65 34.12 12.27
N LYS A 335 -20.97 34.18 10.96
CA LYS A 335 -21.56 33.07 10.20
C LYS A 335 -20.51 32.12 9.64
N LEU A 336 -19.30 32.61 9.37
CA LEU A 336 -18.21 31.81 8.80
C LEU A 336 -17.77 30.66 9.75
N ARG A 337 -17.93 30.84 11.06
CA ARG A 337 -17.65 29.83 12.11
C ARG A 337 -18.85 28.91 12.45
N ASN A 338 -19.92 28.91 11.64
CA ASN A 338 -21.10 28.07 11.87
C ASN A 338 -20.88 26.64 11.32
N SER A 339 -21.18 25.60 12.11
CA SER A 339 -20.96 24.20 11.75
C SER A 339 -21.78 23.68 10.56
N LYS A 340 -22.73 24.47 10.04
CA LYS A 340 -23.50 24.16 8.82
C LYS A 340 -22.84 24.64 7.51
N ASN A 341 -21.69 25.31 7.59
CA ASN A 341 -21.00 25.89 6.44
C ASN A 341 -19.81 25.02 6.01
N TYR A 342 -19.91 24.37 4.86
CA TYR A 342 -18.82 23.61 4.27
C TYR A 342 -17.89 24.52 3.45
N ARG A 343 -16.58 24.36 3.66
CA ARG A 343 -15.50 25.03 2.92
C ARG A 343 -15.27 24.31 1.59
N VAL A 344 -15.25 25.02 0.45
CA VAL A 344 -15.09 24.38 -0.87
C VAL A 344 -13.77 24.80 -1.53
N PHE A 345 -12.91 23.83 -1.84
CA PHE A 345 -11.59 24.02 -2.40
C PHE A 345 -11.46 23.41 -3.80
N LEU A 346 -10.70 24.06 -4.69
CA LEU A 346 -10.35 23.56 -6.02
C LEU A 346 -8.82 23.61 -6.20
N ASN A 347 -8.16 22.46 -6.29
CA ASN A 347 -6.68 22.34 -6.29
C ASN A 347 -5.98 23.05 -5.11
N GLY A 348 -6.68 23.23 -3.98
CA GLY A 348 -6.21 23.99 -2.82
C GLY A 348 -6.60 25.47 -2.80
N ASP A 349 -7.09 26.04 -3.91
CA ASP A 349 -7.69 27.38 -3.91
C ASP A 349 -9.03 27.33 -3.15
N TRP A 350 -9.20 28.12 -2.08
CA TRP A 350 -10.50 28.25 -1.41
C TRP A 350 -11.46 29.07 -2.29
N VAL A 351 -12.44 28.40 -2.91
CA VAL A 351 -13.39 29.01 -3.85
C VAL A 351 -14.50 29.74 -3.10
N GLY A 352 -15.02 29.14 -2.03
CA GLY A 352 -16.09 29.73 -1.23
C GLY A 352 -16.67 28.76 -0.19
N VAL A 353 -17.92 29.03 0.20
CA VAL A 353 -18.63 28.29 1.26
C VAL A 353 -20.04 27.91 0.80
N THR A 354 -20.53 26.74 1.20
CA THR A 354 -21.92 26.31 0.95
C THR A 354 -22.61 25.78 2.21
N GLU A 355 -23.91 26.06 2.32
CA GLU A 355 -24.82 25.47 3.31
C GLU A 355 -25.48 24.18 2.76
N LYS A 356 -25.45 23.98 1.43
CA LYS A 356 -26.08 22.90 0.67
C LYS A 356 -25.02 21.91 0.17
N TYR A 357 -24.20 21.40 1.08
CA TYR A 357 -23.05 20.56 0.74
C TYR A 357 -23.46 19.22 0.11
N LEU A 358 -24.47 18.54 0.65
CA LEU A 358 -25.01 17.27 0.11
C LEU A 358 -25.55 17.42 -1.32
N GLU A 359 -26.30 18.50 -1.60
CA GLU A 359 -26.81 18.78 -2.95
C GLU A 359 -25.65 19.01 -3.95
N LEU A 360 -24.63 19.75 -3.54
CA LEU A 360 -23.45 20.01 -4.36
C LEU A 360 -22.63 18.74 -4.61
N GLU A 361 -22.42 17.91 -3.59
CA GLU A 361 -21.72 16.64 -3.67
C GLU A 361 -22.44 15.64 -4.59
N GLU A 362 -23.76 15.49 -4.44
CA GLU A 362 -24.58 14.64 -5.30
C GLU A 362 -24.58 15.15 -6.75
N GLU A 363 -24.73 16.46 -7.00
CA GLU A 363 -24.68 17.01 -8.36
C GLU A 363 -23.31 16.79 -9.01
N MET A 364 -22.22 17.15 -8.30
CA MET A 364 -20.84 16.99 -8.77
C MET A 364 -20.51 15.53 -9.09
N THR A 365 -20.90 14.61 -8.21
CA THR A 365 -20.69 13.17 -8.41
C THR A 365 -21.52 12.67 -9.60
N LYS A 366 -22.79 13.07 -9.72
CA LYS A 366 -23.62 12.75 -10.90
C LYS A 366 -23.06 13.34 -12.19
N MET A 367 -22.36 14.48 -12.16
CA MET A 367 -21.68 15.08 -13.32
C MET A 367 -20.40 14.30 -13.70
N LYS A 368 -19.57 13.93 -12.71
CA LYS A 368 -18.41 13.03 -12.89
C LYS A 368 -18.84 11.67 -13.49
N LEU A 369 -19.98 11.14 -13.05
CA LEU A 369 -20.55 9.88 -13.53
C LEU A 369 -21.29 9.98 -14.87
N ARG A 370 -21.61 11.18 -15.35
CA ARG A 370 -22.17 11.41 -16.70
C ARG A 370 -21.10 11.69 -17.76
N GLY A 371 -19.86 11.96 -17.33
CA GLY A 371 -18.78 12.40 -18.20
C GLY A 371 -18.77 13.90 -18.49
N ASP A 372 -19.60 14.70 -17.80
CA ASP A 372 -19.53 16.17 -17.84
C ASP A 372 -18.16 16.64 -17.29
N PHE A 373 -17.75 16.00 -16.18
CA PHE A 373 -16.37 16.07 -15.67
C PHE A 373 -15.59 14.81 -16.05
N ASP A 374 -14.30 14.97 -16.32
CA ASP A 374 -13.40 13.86 -16.64
C ASP A 374 -13.26 12.92 -15.43
N GLN A 375 -13.97 11.79 -15.47
CA GLN A 375 -14.06 10.82 -14.39
C GLN A 375 -12.70 10.33 -13.87
N LYS A 376 -11.68 10.31 -14.74
CA LYS A 376 -10.33 9.82 -14.42
C LYS A 376 -9.45 10.90 -13.81
N ASN A 377 -9.59 12.14 -14.27
CA ASN A 377 -8.69 13.24 -13.89
C ASN A 377 -9.28 14.15 -12.79
N VAL A 378 -10.60 14.17 -12.64
CA VAL A 378 -11.32 14.93 -11.59
C VAL A 378 -11.64 14.03 -10.40
N SER A 379 -11.30 14.53 -9.21
CA SER A 379 -11.55 13.90 -7.92
C SER A 379 -12.32 14.85 -7.01
N ILE A 380 -13.20 14.29 -6.17
CA ILE A 380 -14.13 14.99 -5.29
C ILE A 380 -14.03 14.30 -3.93
N VAL A 381 -13.52 15.01 -2.93
CA VAL A 381 -13.28 14.49 -1.57
C VAL A 381 -14.23 15.21 -0.61
N PRO A 382 -15.32 14.57 -0.15
CA PRO A 382 -16.17 15.10 0.91
C PRO A 382 -15.56 14.76 2.28
N ASP A 383 -15.01 15.77 2.95
CA ASP A 383 -14.50 15.65 4.30
C ASP A 383 -15.58 16.15 5.28
N HIS A 384 -16.39 15.22 5.79
CA HIS A 384 -17.48 15.56 6.71
C HIS A 384 -17.03 15.88 8.14
N GLU A 385 -15.81 15.50 8.54
CA GLU A 385 -15.27 15.75 9.88
C GLU A 385 -14.77 17.20 9.99
N GLU A 386 -14.02 17.67 8.99
CA GLU A 386 -13.59 19.07 8.88
C GLU A 386 -14.65 19.99 8.22
N ALA A 387 -15.75 19.43 7.70
CA ALA A 387 -16.72 20.17 6.88
C ALA A 387 -16.06 20.87 5.67
N GLU A 388 -15.35 20.11 4.85
CA GLU A 388 -14.74 20.57 3.60
C GLU A 388 -15.17 19.72 2.40
N ILE A 389 -15.21 20.31 1.21
CA ILE A 389 -15.25 19.60 -0.07
C ILE A 389 -13.98 20.00 -0.82
N ARG A 390 -13.06 19.05 -1.04
CA ARG A 390 -11.81 19.27 -1.75
C ARG A 390 -11.92 18.66 -3.15
N VAL A 391 -11.87 19.50 -4.18
CA VAL A 391 -11.95 19.08 -5.59
C VAL A 391 -10.56 19.16 -6.23
N TYR A 392 -10.10 18.07 -6.83
CA TYR A 392 -8.77 17.99 -7.45
C TYR A 392 -8.85 17.67 -8.94
N CYS A 393 -8.25 18.52 -9.76
CA CYS A 393 -8.12 18.38 -11.22
C CYS A 393 -6.66 18.50 -11.68
N ASP A 394 -5.71 18.61 -10.74
CA ASP A 394 -4.27 18.69 -11.00
C ASP A 394 -3.66 17.38 -11.51
N SER A 395 -2.44 17.46 -12.04
CA SER A 395 -1.73 16.36 -12.71
C SER A 395 -0.70 15.67 -11.81
N GLY A 396 -0.71 14.35 -11.79
CA GLY A 396 0.30 13.52 -11.11
C GLY A 396 -0.20 12.73 -9.90
N ARG A 397 -1.47 12.89 -9.51
CA ARG A 397 -2.12 11.98 -8.54
C ARG A 397 -2.18 10.57 -9.13
N LEU A 398 -2.03 9.57 -8.26
CA LEU A 398 -2.23 8.17 -8.61
C LEU A 398 -3.73 7.84 -8.55
N THR A 399 -4.24 7.22 -9.61
CA THR A 399 -5.65 6.83 -9.76
C THR A 399 -5.76 5.35 -10.09
N ARG A 400 -6.83 4.68 -9.63
CA ARG A 400 -7.20 3.32 -10.04
C ARG A 400 -8.71 3.22 -10.30
N PRO A 401 -9.14 2.43 -11.30
CA PRO A 401 -10.55 2.10 -11.47
C PRO A 401 -11.01 1.08 -10.44
N VAL A 402 -12.16 1.32 -9.82
CA VAL A 402 -12.88 0.39 -8.92
C VAL A 402 -14.33 0.27 -9.37
N LEU A 403 -15.00 -0.84 -9.03
CA LEU A 403 -16.41 -1.07 -9.35
C LEU A 403 -17.28 -0.29 -8.36
N ARG A 404 -18.27 0.46 -8.85
CA ARG A 404 -19.22 1.16 -7.96
C ARG A 404 -20.23 0.19 -7.36
N VAL A 405 -20.60 0.42 -6.10
CA VAL A 405 -21.60 -0.36 -5.36
C VAL A 405 -22.68 0.57 -4.84
N VAL A 406 -23.94 0.18 -5.01
CA VAL A 406 -25.12 0.88 -4.45
C VAL A 406 -25.98 -0.15 -3.74
N ASP A 407 -26.42 0.14 -2.52
CA ASP A 407 -27.19 -0.77 -1.66
C ASP A 407 -26.61 -2.20 -1.56
N ASN A 408 -25.29 -2.30 -1.40
CA ASN A 408 -24.54 -3.58 -1.45
C ASN A 408 -24.81 -4.42 -2.72
N GLN A 409 -25.04 -3.77 -3.86
CA GLN A 409 -25.10 -4.42 -5.17
C GLN A 409 -24.06 -3.80 -6.12
N VAL A 410 -23.24 -4.64 -6.73
CA VAL A 410 -22.25 -4.23 -7.74
C VAL A 410 -22.98 -3.93 -9.05
N ILE A 411 -22.76 -2.75 -9.62
CA ILE A 411 -23.51 -2.26 -10.79
C ILE A 411 -23.08 -2.97 -12.10
N LEU A 412 -21.90 -3.58 -12.12
CA LEU A 412 -21.41 -4.43 -13.23
C LEU A 412 -22.27 -5.70 -13.39
N ASN A 413 -23.25 -5.62 -14.27
CA ASN A 413 -24.18 -6.71 -14.54
C ASN A 413 -23.66 -7.69 -15.61
N LYS A 414 -24.15 -8.94 -15.58
CA LYS A 414 -23.87 -9.95 -16.63
C LYS A 414 -24.26 -9.49 -18.03
N LYS A 415 -25.23 -8.57 -18.16
CA LYS A 415 -25.58 -7.89 -19.42
C LYS A 415 -24.41 -7.05 -19.95
N HIS A 416 -23.78 -6.24 -19.12
CA HIS A 416 -22.67 -5.37 -19.54
C HIS A 416 -21.47 -6.23 -19.95
N ILE A 417 -21.22 -7.33 -19.23
CA ILE A 417 -20.16 -8.30 -19.57
C ILE A 417 -20.43 -8.98 -20.93
N SER A 418 -21.69 -9.29 -21.28
CA SER A 418 -22.01 -9.94 -22.56
C SER A 418 -21.99 -9.00 -23.77
N GLU A 419 -21.91 -7.68 -23.57
CA GLU A 419 -21.69 -6.69 -24.62
C GLU A 419 -20.21 -6.52 -25.02
N ILE A 420 -19.28 -6.92 -24.17
CA ILE A 420 -17.83 -6.85 -24.40
C ILE A 420 -17.39 -8.00 -25.32
N SER A 421 -16.59 -7.70 -26.35
CA SER A 421 -15.80 -8.71 -27.08
C SER A 421 -14.33 -8.32 -27.10
N LEU A 422 -13.45 -9.30 -26.92
CA LEU A 422 -11.99 -9.11 -27.08
C LEU A 422 -11.57 -9.09 -28.56
N ASN A 423 -12.45 -9.50 -29.48
CA ASN A 423 -12.16 -9.52 -30.91
C ASN A 423 -12.59 -8.18 -31.54
N LYS A 424 -11.63 -7.36 -31.98
CA LYS A 424 -11.93 -6.06 -32.62
C LYS A 424 -12.81 -6.16 -33.87
N ALA A 425 -12.85 -7.31 -34.54
CA ALA A 425 -13.77 -7.58 -35.65
C ALA A 425 -15.26 -7.58 -35.25
N ASP A 426 -15.59 -7.87 -33.98
CA ASP A 426 -16.98 -7.85 -33.49
C ASP A 426 -17.52 -6.43 -33.27
N LYS A 427 -16.70 -5.38 -33.38
CA LYS A 427 -17.15 -3.98 -33.30
C LYS A 427 -18.19 -3.66 -34.38
N VAL A 428 -18.08 -4.29 -35.55
CA VAL A 428 -19.07 -4.22 -36.65
C VAL A 428 -20.45 -4.79 -36.24
N LYS A 429 -20.49 -5.67 -35.22
CA LYS A 429 -21.71 -6.25 -34.65
C LYS A 429 -22.25 -5.47 -33.43
N GLY A 430 -21.74 -4.27 -33.18
CA GLY A 430 -22.10 -3.45 -32.03
C GLY A 430 -21.59 -3.97 -30.68
N LYS A 431 -20.54 -4.81 -30.68
CA LYS A 431 -19.86 -5.22 -29.44
C LYS A 431 -18.82 -4.18 -29.02
N ILE A 432 -18.75 -3.93 -27.72
CA ILE A 432 -17.76 -3.04 -27.11
C ILE A 432 -16.40 -3.73 -27.16
N THR A 433 -15.38 -3.05 -27.68
CA THR A 433 -14.04 -3.65 -27.90
C THR A 433 -12.90 -2.84 -27.29
N ASP A 434 -13.15 -1.58 -26.93
CA ASP A 434 -12.18 -0.68 -26.31
C ASP A 434 -12.68 -0.22 -24.92
N TRP A 435 -11.76 0.05 -23.98
CA TRP A 435 -12.12 0.37 -22.59
C TRP A 435 -12.86 1.71 -22.47
N ASP A 436 -12.43 2.72 -23.22
CA ASP A 436 -13.05 4.05 -23.19
C ASP A 436 -14.46 4.03 -23.81
N GLU A 437 -14.72 3.13 -24.76
CA GLU A 437 -16.06 2.85 -25.31
C GLU A 437 -16.98 2.20 -24.26
N PHE A 438 -16.44 1.36 -23.38
CA PHE A 438 -17.19 0.82 -22.23
C PHE A 438 -17.55 1.94 -21.24
N LEU A 439 -16.59 2.81 -20.89
CA LEU A 439 -16.83 3.94 -19.98
C LEU A 439 -17.81 4.97 -20.56
N LEU A 440 -17.77 5.24 -21.87
CA LEU A 440 -18.72 6.18 -22.51
C LEU A 440 -20.16 5.63 -22.56
N LYS A 441 -20.35 4.30 -22.62
CA LYS A 441 -21.68 3.69 -22.65
C LYS A 441 -22.23 3.36 -21.25
N HIS A 442 -21.35 2.97 -20.33
CA HIS A 442 -21.66 2.45 -19.00
C HIS A 442 -20.84 3.17 -17.92
N SER A 443 -20.85 4.51 -17.98
CA SER A 443 -20.05 5.43 -17.16
C SER A 443 -20.28 5.30 -15.65
N ASP A 444 -21.37 4.65 -15.26
CA ASP A 444 -21.84 4.50 -13.89
C ASP A 444 -21.37 3.18 -13.22
N VAL A 445 -20.82 2.24 -14.01
CA VAL A 445 -20.41 0.90 -13.54
C VAL A 445 -19.09 0.94 -12.74
N LEU A 446 -18.21 1.86 -13.12
CA LEU A 446 -16.85 2.01 -12.61
C LEU A 446 -16.67 3.45 -12.12
N GLU A 447 -15.73 3.65 -11.20
CA GLU A 447 -15.23 4.97 -10.84
C GLU A 447 -13.71 4.94 -10.71
N TYR A 448 -13.04 6.02 -11.12
CA TYR A 448 -11.63 6.24 -10.78
C TYR A 448 -11.54 6.96 -9.44
N ILE A 449 -10.88 6.29 -8.50
CA ILE A 449 -10.53 6.82 -7.18
C ILE A 449 -9.05 7.17 -7.15
N ASP A 450 -8.69 8.17 -6.36
CA ASP A 450 -7.31 8.54 -6.07
C ASP A 450 -6.97 8.32 -4.59
N MET A 451 -5.73 8.64 -4.23
CA MET A 451 -5.19 8.53 -2.87
C MET A 451 -5.87 9.46 -1.84
N GLU A 452 -6.54 10.53 -2.28
CA GLU A 452 -7.21 11.51 -1.40
C GLU A 452 -8.66 11.10 -1.12
N VAL A 453 -9.33 10.48 -2.09
CA VAL A 453 -10.69 9.91 -1.92
C VAL A 453 -10.65 8.60 -1.11
N GLN A 454 -9.60 7.79 -1.27
CA GLN A 454 -9.54 6.43 -0.70
C GLN A 454 -9.89 6.33 0.81
N PRO A 455 -9.48 7.24 1.71
CA PRO A 455 -9.82 7.16 3.14
C PRO A 455 -11.31 7.23 3.43
N TYR A 456 -12.08 7.93 2.59
CA TYR A 456 -13.52 8.19 2.77
C TYR A 456 -14.41 7.11 2.13
N LEU A 457 -13.82 6.05 1.55
CA LEU A 457 -14.55 4.98 0.85
C LEU A 457 -14.39 3.62 1.53
N LEU A 458 -15.53 2.96 1.83
CA LEU A 458 -15.51 1.54 2.17
C LEU A 458 -15.48 0.67 0.90
N ILE A 459 -14.36 -0.02 0.68
CA ILE A 459 -14.09 -0.84 -0.52
C ILE A 459 -14.01 -2.33 -0.15
N ALA A 460 -14.74 -3.20 -0.88
CA ALA A 460 -14.60 -4.66 -0.75
C ALA A 460 -13.45 -5.22 -1.61
N ASP A 461 -12.75 -6.25 -1.15
CA ASP A 461 -11.72 -6.96 -1.94
C ASP A 461 -12.31 -7.88 -3.02
N LYS A 462 -13.53 -8.37 -2.80
CA LYS A 462 -14.21 -9.37 -3.64
C LYS A 462 -15.71 -9.13 -3.66
N VAL A 463 -16.30 -9.23 -4.85
CA VAL A 463 -17.76 -9.14 -5.09
C VAL A 463 -18.56 -10.03 -4.13
N LYS A 464 -18.07 -11.24 -3.83
CA LYS A 464 -18.70 -12.17 -2.87
C LYS A 464 -18.93 -11.60 -1.47
N LYS A 465 -18.09 -10.68 -0.97
CA LYS A 465 -18.33 -10.03 0.34
C LYS A 465 -19.43 -8.98 0.27
N VAL A 466 -19.57 -8.31 -0.88
CA VAL A 466 -20.68 -7.37 -1.16
C VAL A 466 -22.00 -8.15 -1.23
N GLU A 467 -22.03 -9.25 -1.98
CA GLU A 467 -23.18 -10.17 -2.07
C GLU A 467 -23.59 -10.72 -0.70
N TYR A 468 -22.63 -11.16 0.12
CA TYR A 468 -22.88 -11.65 1.48
C TYR A 468 -23.44 -10.55 2.41
N MET A 469 -22.87 -9.35 2.41
CA MET A 469 -23.40 -8.23 3.20
C MET A 469 -24.76 -7.74 2.67
N ARG A 470 -25.10 -7.96 1.39
CA ARG A 470 -26.45 -7.72 0.88
C ARG A 470 -27.47 -8.71 1.41
N GLN A 471 -27.13 -9.99 1.48
CA GLN A 471 -27.98 -11.01 2.11
C GLN A 471 -28.20 -10.66 3.59
N LYS A 472 -27.15 -10.32 4.32
CA LYS A 472 -27.24 -9.86 5.72
C LYS A 472 -28.15 -8.62 5.88
N MET A 473 -28.03 -7.64 4.98
CA MET A 473 -28.88 -6.43 4.95
C MET A 473 -30.36 -6.70 4.60
N VAL A 474 -30.70 -7.83 3.97
CA VAL A 474 -32.12 -8.23 3.77
C VAL A 474 -32.61 -8.99 4.99
N ASN A 475 -31.88 -10.02 5.42
CA ASN A 475 -32.28 -10.91 6.51
C ASN A 475 -32.37 -10.19 7.87
N SER A 476 -31.68 -9.07 8.05
CA SER A 476 -31.76 -8.22 9.26
C SER A 476 -33.12 -7.53 9.40
N LEU A 477 -33.78 -7.16 8.29
CA LEU A 477 -35.10 -6.54 8.31
C LEU A 477 -36.16 -7.53 8.82
N GLU A 478 -36.15 -8.76 8.31
CA GLU A 478 -37.07 -9.83 8.74
C GLU A 478 -36.89 -10.24 10.21
N LYS A 479 -35.70 -10.02 10.77
CA LYS A 479 -35.39 -10.32 12.17
C LYS A 479 -35.74 -9.19 13.13
N GLN A 480 -36.00 -7.97 12.64
CA GLN A 480 -36.18 -6.78 13.48
C GLN A 480 -37.42 -6.88 14.39
N ASP A 481 -38.52 -7.44 13.88
CA ASP A 481 -39.80 -7.57 14.61
C ASP A 481 -39.75 -8.56 15.79
N GLY A 482 -38.70 -9.38 15.89
CA GLY A 482 -38.53 -10.39 16.95
C GLY A 482 -37.68 -9.96 18.15
N ILE A 483 -37.08 -8.76 18.12
CA ILE A 483 -36.06 -8.34 19.08
C ILE A 483 -36.69 -7.78 20.36
N LYS A 484 -36.21 -8.23 21.53
CA LYS A 484 -36.57 -7.65 22.82
C LYS A 484 -35.78 -6.35 23.06
N SER A 485 -36.41 -5.35 23.66
CA SER A 485 -35.86 -4.00 23.91
C SER A 485 -34.52 -3.92 24.66
N ASN A 486 -34.07 -5.02 25.26
CA ASN A 486 -32.85 -5.10 26.06
C ASN A 486 -31.74 -5.94 25.35
N HIS A 487 -31.86 -6.15 24.03
CA HIS A 487 -30.78 -6.72 23.23
C HIS A 487 -29.65 -5.69 23.07
N VAL A 488 -28.41 -6.12 23.24
CA VAL A 488 -27.21 -5.29 23.00
C VAL A 488 -26.60 -5.76 21.69
N ASP A 489 -26.85 -5.01 20.61
CA ASP A 489 -26.47 -5.40 19.25
C ASP A 489 -24.95 -5.43 19.08
N ASN A 490 -24.40 -6.62 18.83
CA ASN A 490 -22.98 -6.83 18.60
C ASN A 490 -22.65 -6.67 17.10
N ARG A 491 -21.46 -6.14 16.78
CA ARG A 491 -20.93 -6.03 15.40
C ARG A 491 -20.89 -7.37 14.65
N TYR A 492 -20.85 -8.50 15.37
CA TYR A 492 -20.91 -9.84 14.77
C TYR A 492 -22.34 -10.32 14.46
N ASP A 493 -23.38 -9.80 15.11
CA ASP A 493 -24.77 -10.29 15.02
C ASP A 493 -25.36 -10.13 13.62
N ASP A 494 -26.37 -10.92 13.29
CA ASP A 494 -27.04 -10.92 11.99
C ASP A 494 -27.66 -9.57 11.58
N LEU A 495 -27.83 -8.66 12.55
CA LEU A 495 -28.37 -7.31 12.35
C LEU A 495 -27.33 -6.34 11.79
N PHE A 496 -26.04 -6.50 12.12
CA PHE A 496 -25.00 -5.56 11.70
C PHE A 496 -24.39 -5.94 10.34
N PHE A 497 -24.51 -5.05 9.34
CA PHE A 497 -23.95 -5.24 8.00
C PHE A 497 -23.09 -4.03 7.58
N LEU A 498 -22.03 -4.27 6.82
CA LEU A 498 -21.21 -3.21 6.23
C LEU A 498 -21.85 -2.72 4.93
N ARG A 499 -21.98 -1.40 4.75
CA ARG A 499 -22.40 -0.78 3.49
C ARG A 499 -21.17 -0.41 2.65
N TYR A 500 -20.87 -1.23 1.65
CA TYR A 500 -19.77 -0.96 0.71
C TYR A 500 -20.16 0.12 -0.31
N THR A 501 -19.27 1.08 -0.51
CA THR A 501 -19.37 2.10 -1.57
C THR A 501 -18.82 1.57 -2.90
N HIS A 502 -17.82 0.69 -2.83
CA HIS A 502 -17.05 0.21 -3.97
C HIS A 502 -16.58 -1.24 -3.78
N CYS A 503 -16.17 -1.86 -4.87
CA CYS A 503 -15.48 -3.15 -4.88
C CYS A 503 -14.25 -3.09 -5.78
N GLU A 504 -13.14 -3.68 -5.35
CA GLU A 504 -11.96 -3.90 -6.18
C GLU A 504 -12.33 -4.82 -7.36
N ILE A 505 -11.73 -4.56 -8.53
CA ILE A 505 -11.97 -5.36 -9.75
C ILE A 505 -11.42 -6.76 -9.56
N HIS A 506 -10.17 -6.86 -9.08
CA HIS A 506 -9.55 -8.11 -8.63
C HIS A 506 -8.24 -7.81 -7.86
N PRO A 507 -8.05 -8.30 -6.61
CA PRO A 507 -6.88 -7.92 -5.78
C PRO A 507 -5.50 -8.13 -6.43
N ALA A 508 -5.34 -9.13 -7.29
CA ALA A 508 -4.08 -9.36 -8.02
C ALA A 508 -3.68 -8.23 -8.99
N LEU A 509 -4.59 -7.29 -9.30
CA LEU A 509 -4.33 -6.11 -10.12
C LEU A 509 -3.63 -4.98 -9.34
N LEU A 510 -3.62 -5.06 -8.01
CA LEU A 510 -2.95 -4.11 -7.11
C LEU A 510 -1.44 -4.38 -6.98
N VAL A 511 -0.96 -5.50 -7.51
CA VAL A 511 0.45 -5.90 -7.49
C VAL A 511 1.15 -5.48 -8.81
N GLY A 512 2.47 -5.27 -8.78
CA GLY A 512 3.28 -4.85 -9.94
C GLY A 512 3.70 -6.00 -10.87
N GLU A 513 4.06 -5.69 -12.12
CA GLU A 513 4.16 -6.65 -13.24
C GLU A 513 4.91 -7.95 -12.93
N ILE A 514 6.17 -7.83 -12.48
CA ILE A 514 7.05 -8.98 -12.20
C ILE A 514 6.40 -9.89 -11.15
N THR A 515 5.94 -9.28 -10.06
CA THR A 515 5.36 -9.96 -8.91
C THR A 515 4.03 -10.63 -9.27
N THR A 516 3.23 -10.05 -10.19
CA THR A 516 1.99 -10.69 -10.68
C THR A 516 2.20 -11.94 -11.54
N ASN A 517 3.44 -12.25 -11.93
CA ASN A 517 3.77 -13.45 -12.69
C ASN A 517 4.30 -14.59 -11.80
N ILE A 518 4.48 -14.37 -10.50
CA ILE A 518 4.86 -15.40 -9.53
C ILE A 518 3.65 -16.33 -9.30
N PRO A 519 3.75 -17.64 -9.59
CA PRO A 519 2.69 -18.60 -9.27
C PRO A 519 2.40 -18.63 -7.77
N PHE A 520 1.12 -18.64 -7.40
CA PHE A 520 0.68 -18.73 -6.00
C PHE A 520 1.30 -17.69 -5.05
N TYR A 521 1.61 -16.48 -5.55
CA TYR A 521 2.20 -15.35 -4.80
C TYR A 521 1.63 -15.16 -3.38
N ASN A 522 0.31 -15.30 -3.20
CA ASN A 522 -0.39 -15.11 -1.92
C ASN A 522 -0.24 -16.28 -0.91
N TYR A 523 0.49 -17.34 -1.26
CA TYR A 523 0.85 -18.46 -0.40
C TYR A 523 2.36 -18.48 -0.08
N ASN A 524 3.12 -17.53 -0.63
CA ASN A 524 4.55 -17.40 -0.44
C ASN A 524 4.87 -16.43 0.71
N ALA A 525 5.92 -16.72 1.47
CA ALA A 525 6.39 -15.83 2.53
C ALA A 525 6.79 -14.46 1.96
N GLY A 526 6.47 -13.40 2.69
CA GLY A 526 6.67 -12.02 2.27
C GLY A 526 8.11 -11.71 1.77
N PRO A 527 9.16 -12.07 2.53
CA PRO A 527 10.56 -11.94 2.11
C PRO A 527 10.91 -12.74 0.85
N ARG A 528 10.44 -13.98 0.74
CA ARG A 528 10.70 -14.83 -0.44
C ARG A 528 10.09 -14.24 -1.71
N SER A 529 8.94 -13.56 -1.59
CA SER A 529 8.32 -12.80 -2.67
C SER A 529 9.12 -11.55 -3.09
N ILE A 530 9.81 -10.88 -2.17
CA ILE A 530 10.76 -9.80 -2.48
C ILE A 530 11.96 -10.33 -3.27
N PHE A 531 12.56 -11.44 -2.82
CA PHE A 531 13.71 -12.04 -3.50
C PHE A 531 13.36 -12.52 -4.91
N ALA A 532 12.22 -13.21 -5.09
CA ALA A 532 11.73 -13.63 -6.41
C ALA A 532 11.51 -12.44 -7.36
N TYR A 533 11.06 -11.29 -6.85
CA TYR A 533 10.94 -10.06 -7.61
C TYR A 533 12.30 -9.44 -8.00
N ALA A 534 13.27 -9.42 -7.08
CA ALA A 534 14.62 -8.91 -7.34
C ALA A 534 15.38 -9.80 -8.36
N GLN A 535 15.37 -11.12 -8.14
CA GLN A 535 15.95 -12.12 -9.03
C GLN A 535 15.23 -12.15 -10.39
N GLY A 536 13.91 -11.94 -10.42
CA GLY A 536 13.13 -11.82 -11.66
C GLY A 536 13.55 -10.68 -12.59
N LYS A 537 14.22 -9.63 -12.06
CA LYS A 537 14.86 -8.59 -12.88
C LYS A 537 16.19 -9.03 -13.50
N GLN A 538 16.85 -10.05 -12.94
CA GLN A 538 18.14 -10.58 -13.40
C GLN A 538 18.01 -11.82 -14.30
N ALA A 539 16.78 -12.34 -14.48
CA ALA A 539 16.49 -13.47 -15.36
C ALA A 539 16.94 -13.23 -16.82
N MET A 540 17.10 -14.31 -17.58
CA MET A 540 17.50 -14.30 -18.99
C MET A 540 16.36 -14.79 -19.88
N GLY A 541 16.17 -14.16 -21.04
CA GLY A 541 15.10 -14.52 -21.97
C GLY A 541 15.21 -13.77 -23.29
N ILE A 542 14.10 -13.68 -24.03
CA ILE A 542 14.00 -12.81 -25.19
C ILE A 542 13.42 -11.46 -24.73
N TYR A 543 14.19 -10.38 -24.83
CA TYR A 543 13.76 -9.04 -24.43
C TYR A 543 12.91 -8.33 -25.49
N ALA A 544 13.14 -8.63 -26.77
CA ALA A 544 12.39 -8.13 -27.92
C ALA A 544 12.52 -9.11 -29.09
N THR A 545 11.53 -9.16 -29.99
CA THR A 545 11.55 -10.08 -31.14
C THR A 545 12.61 -9.71 -32.19
N ASN A 546 12.84 -8.42 -32.41
CA ASN A 546 13.84 -7.87 -33.34
C ASN A 546 15.27 -7.78 -32.74
N TYR A 547 15.61 -8.64 -31.78
CA TYR A 547 16.94 -8.65 -31.15
C TYR A 547 18.09 -8.96 -32.14
N ARG A 548 17.77 -9.57 -33.29
CA ARG A 548 18.75 -9.96 -34.31
C ARG A 548 19.21 -8.79 -35.16
N ASP A 549 18.30 -7.88 -35.49
CA ASP A 549 18.57 -6.68 -36.30
C ASP A 549 19.13 -5.54 -35.43
N ARG A 550 19.00 -5.66 -34.11
CA ARG A 550 19.30 -4.63 -33.12
C ARG A 550 20.69 -4.84 -32.48
N LEU A 551 21.61 -3.92 -32.78
CA LEU A 551 22.96 -3.88 -32.19
C LEU A 551 22.96 -3.40 -30.72
N ASP A 552 22.58 -4.29 -29.80
CA ASP A 552 22.61 -4.14 -28.34
C ASP A 552 23.67 -5.07 -27.69
N ILE A 553 23.93 -4.88 -26.39
CA ILE A 553 24.57 -5.89 -25.53
C ILE A 553 23.46 -6.65 -24.84
N SER A 554 23.43 -7.98 -24.93
CA SER A 554 22.31 -8.78 -24.39
C SER A 554 22.68 -10.25 -24.13
N PHE A 555 22.02 -10.83 -23.14
CA PHE A 555 22.01 -12.27 -22.85
C PHE A 555 20.68 -12.86 -23.32
N ILE A 556 20.70 -13.87 -24.18
CA ILE A 556 19.52 -14.44 -24.84
C ILE A 556 19.50 -15.95 -24.63
N LEU A 557 18.41 -16.46 -24.04
CA LEU A 557 18.17 -17.88 -23.84
C LEU A 557 17.89 -18.58 -25.18
N TYR A 558 18.46 -19.76 -25.44
CA TYR A 558 18.25 -20.50 -26.71
C TYR A 558 16.83 -21.05 -26.83
N TYR A 559 16.29 -21.64 -25.74
CA TYR A 559 15.04 -22.38 -25.75
C TYR A 559 14.06 -21.92 -24.66
N PRO A 560 13.68 -20.62 -24.60
CA PRO A 560 12.68 -20.13 -23.65
C PRO A 560 11.37 -20.91 -23.81
N GLN A 561 10.77 -21.29 -22.69
CA GLN A 561 9.53 -22.08 -22.66
C GLN A 561 8.44 -21.31 -21.92
N LYS A 562 7.18 -21.47 -22.33
CA LYS A 562 6.05 -20.99 -21.52
C LYS A 562 6.03 -21.77 -20.19
N PRO A 563 5.88 -21.12 -19.02
CA PRO A 563 5.77 -21.82 -17.74
C PRO A 563 4.57 -22.76 -17.71
N LEU A 564 4.71 -23.94 -17.10
CA LEU A 564 3.60 -24.90 -16.95
C LEU A 564 2.45 -24.34 -16.09
N VAL A 565 2.79 -23.63 -15.01
CA VAL A 565 1.84 -22.91 -14.15
C VAL A 565 1.99 -21.42 -14.41
N THR A 566 0.88 -20.76 -14.80
CA THR A 566 0.85 -19.33 -15.15
C THR A 566 -0.29 -18.63 -14.43
N THR A 567 -0.07 -17.38 -14.04
CA THR A 567 -1.11 -16.51 -13.48
C THR A 567 -1.96 -15.92 -14.62
N ARG A 568 -3.24 -15.59 -14.36
CA ARG A 568 -4.12 -14.98 -15.37
C ARG A 568 -3.64 -13.61 -15.86
N THR A 569 -2.75 -12.98 -15.10
CA THR A 569 -2.05 -11.72 -15.38
C THR A 569 -0.87 -11.89 -16.35
N ALA A 570 -0.26 -13.08 -16.43
CA ALA A 570 0.85 -13.37 -17.35
C ALA A 570 0.48 -13.18 -18.84
N LYS A 571 -0.79 -13.40 -19.19
CA LYS A 571 -1.36 -13.10 -20.50
C LYS A 571 -1.27 -11.61 -20.86
N TYR A 572 -1.56 -10.71 -19.90
CA TYR A 572 -1.58 -9.27 -20.13
C TYR A 572 -0.19 -8.62 -20.03
N THR A 573 0.72 -9.22 -19.25
CA THR A 573 2.14 -8.84 -19.23
C THR A 573 2.95 -9.48 -20.37
N ASN A 574 2.29 -10.19 -21.31
CA ASN A 574 2.88 -10.99 -22.40
C ASN A 574 3.98 -11.99 -21.97
N SER A 575 4.08 -12.30 -20.68
CA SER A 575 5.10 -13.21 -20.13
C SER A 575 4.89 -14.67 -20.54
N GLU A 576 3.72 -15.01 -21.08
CA GLU A 576 3.44 -16.29 -21.75
C GLU A 576 4.06 -16.39 -23.16
N ILE A 577 4.35 -15.25 -23.81
CA ILE A 577 4.86 -15.16 -25.19
C ILE A 577 6.37 -14.92 -25.19
N LEU A 578 6.84 -13.97 -24.38
CA LEU A 578 8.26 -13.64 -24.20
C LEU A 578 8.69 -14.04 -22.78
N SER A 579 8.76 -15.36 -22.54
CA SER A 579 9.15 -15.91 -21.25
C SER A 579 10.67 -15.78 -20.99
N ALA A 580 11.03 -15.82 -19.71
CA ALA A 580 12.40 -15.61 -19.22
C ALA A 580 12.93 -16.84 -18.45
N GLY A 581 12.74 -18.03 -19.01
CA GLY A 581 13.18 -19.28 -18.40
C GLY A 581 12.77 -20.51 -19.21
N GLU A 582 13.09 -21.68 -18.68
CA GLU A 582 12.72 -22.99 -19.23
C GLU A 582 12.14 -23.88 -18.12
N ASN A 583 11.15 -24.72 -18.40
CA ASN A 583 10.67 -25.70 -17.42
C ASN A 583 11.73 -26.79 -17.22
N ALA A 584 11.93 -27.24 -15.97
CA ALA A 584 12.86 -28.31 -15.64
C ALA A 584 12.17 -29.38 -14.79
N MET A 585 12.57 -30.65 -14.97
CA MET A 585 12.24 -31.70 -14.03
C MET A 585 13.13 -31.55 -12.81
N VAL A 586 12.54 -31.24 -11.66
CA VAL A 586 13.23 -31.04 -10.38
C VAL A 586 12.83 -32.17 -9.44
N ALA A 587 13.82 -32.77 -8.77
CA ALA A 587 13.60 -33.75 -7.71
C ALA A 587 14.19 -33.19 -6.41
N ILE A 588 13.38 -33.20 -5.34
CA ILE A 588 13.79 -32.72 -4.01
C ILE A 588 14.15 -33.97 -3.18
N ALA A 589 15.44 -34.22 -3.02
CA ALA A 589 15.98 -35.33 -2.24
C ALA A 589 17.42 -35.03 -1.80
N CYS A 590 17.82 -35.50 -0.63
CA CYS A 590 19.23 -35.48 -0.21
C CYS A 590 20.03 -36.47 -1.05
N TYR A 591 20.98 -36.01 -1.85
CA TYR A 591 21.73 -36.88 -2.78
C TYR A 591 23.19 -36.46 -2.90
N THR A 592 24.10 -37.41 -2.66
CA THR A 592 25.58 -37.28 -2.73
C THR A 592 26.24 -36.13 -1.96
N GLY A 593 25.50 -35.30 -1.23
CA GLY A 593 26.02 -34.16 -0.44
C GLY A 593 26.23 -32.88 -1.26
N PHE A 594 26.40 -32.99 -2.59
CA PHE A 594 26.60 -31.84 -3.50
C PHE A 594 25.34 -30.99 -3.77
N ASN A 595 24.30 -31.12 -2.93
CA ASN A 595 23.09 -30.29 -2.92
C ASN A 595 22.74 -29.72 -1.53
N GLN A 596 23.75 -29.54 -0.68
CA GLN A 596 23.63 -28.83 0.61
C GLN A 596 23.76 -27.30 0.41
N GLU A 597 23.31 -26.50 1.38
CA GLU A 597 23.51 -25.04 1.45
C GLU A 597 23.16 -24.30 0.13
N ASP A 598 21.89 -24.39 -0.28
CA ASP A 598 21.31 -23.81 -1.51
C ASP A 598 21.98 -24.21 -2.85
N SER A 599 22.91 -25.19 -2.84
CA SER A 599 23.54 -25.71 -4.06
C SER A 599 22.66 -26.71 -4.84
N LEU A 600 22.85 -26.80 -6.15
CA LEU A 600 22.01 -27.57 -7.08
C LEU A 600 22.83 -28.52 -7.97
N ILE A 601 22.48 -29.80 -7.95
CA ILE A 601 23.05 -30.82 -8.85
C ILE A 601 22.28 -30.81 -10.18
N PHE A 602 22.97 -30.58 -11.29
CA PHE A 602 22.39 -30.62 -12.63
C PHE A 602 22.68 -31.92 -13.39
N ASN A 603 21.69 -32.42 -14.13
CA ASN A 603 21.90 -33.55 -15.04
C ASN A 603 22.75 -33.13 -16.24
N LYS A 604 23.99 -33.63 -16.31
CA LYS A 604 24.95 -33.34 -17.39
C LYS A 604 24.39 -33.61 -18.79
N SER A 605 23.70 -34.74 -19.00
CA SER A 605 23.14 -35.09 -20.32
C SER A 605 22.04 -34.12 -20.79
N SER A 606 21.36 -33.45 -19.86
CA SER A 606 20.41 -32.37 -20.18
C SER A 606 21.14 -31.09 -20.63
N ILE A 607 22.23 -30.71 -19.95
CA ILE A 607 23.05 -29.55 -20.33
C ILE A 607 23.67 -29.77 -21.72
N GLU A 608 24.18 -30.97 -22.00
CA GLU A 608 24.76 -31.34 -23.31
C GLU A 608 23.72 -31.27 -24.45
N ARG A 609 22.44 -31.56 -24.16
CA ARG A 609 21.30 -31.35 -25.08
C ARG A 609 20.86 -29.89 -25.23
N GLY A 610 21.51 -28.95 -24.51
CA GLY A 610 21.27 -27.51 -24.62
C GLY A 610 20.37 -26.90 -23.53
N LYS A 611 20.09 -27.62 -22.43
CA LYS A 611 19.30 -27.10 -21.31
C LYS A 611 19.93 -25.82 -20.73
N PHE A 612 19.13 -24.76 -20.59
CA PHE A 612 19.56 -23.43 -20.12
C PHE A 612 20.71 -22.79 -20.93
N ARG A 613 20.94 -23.22 -22.17
CA ARG A 613 22.00 -22.64 -23.02
C ARG A 613 21.65 -21.19 -23.37
N ALA A 614 22.60 -20.28 -23.16
CA ALA A 614 22.45 -18.86 -23.45
C ALA A 614 23.49 -18.37 -24.47
N MET A 615 23.12 -17.34 -25.24
CA MET A 615 23.98 -16.58 -26.14
C MET A 615 24.28 -15.22 -25.52
N TYR A 616 25.56 -14.82 -25.52
CA TYR A 616 25.98 -13.47 -25.14
C TYR A 616 26.35 -12.68 -26.41
N LEU A 617 25.64 -11.57 -26.63
CA LEU A 617 25.98 -10.60 -27.68
C LEU A 617 26.69 -9.41 -27.04
N LYS A 618 27.87 -9.08 -27.57
CA LYS A 618 28.69 -7.94 -27.15
C LYS A 618 28.91 -6.99 -28.32
N LYS A 619 28.61 -5.72 -28.11
CA LYS A 619 28.84 -4.63 -29.05
C LYS A 619 30.23 -4.03 -28.88
N TYR A 620 30.89 -3.74 -29.99
CA TYR A 620 32.04 -2.84 -30.05
C TYR A 620 31.65 -1.61 -30.87
N LEU A 621 32.08 -0.43 -30.42
CA LEU A 621 31.93 0.83 -31.15
C LEU A 621 33.33 1.28 -31.56
N VAL A 622 33.55 1.42 -32.85
CA VAL A 622 34.74 2.06 -33.43
C VAL A 622 34.26 3.32 -34.11
N SER A 623 34.75 4.47 -33.64
CA SER A 623 34.63 5.73 -34.36
C SER A 623 35.67 5.74 -35.48
N VAL A 624 35.19 5.83 -36.73
CA VAL A 624 35.98 6.08 -37.94
C VAL A 624 35.96 7.58 -38.21
#